data_AF-A0A9E2FKH8-F1
#
_entry.id   AF-A0A9E2FKH8-F1
#
_cell.length_a   1.000
_cell.length_b   1.000
_cell.length_c   1.000
_cell.angle_alpha   90.00
_cell.angle_beta   90.00
_cell.angle_gamma   90.00
#
_symmetry.space_group_name_H-M   'P 1'
#
loop_
_entity.id
_entity.type
_entity.pdbx_description
1 polymer ?
#
loop_
_entity_poly.entity_id
_entity_poly.type
_entity_poly.pdbx_seq_one_letter_code
_entity_poly.pdbx_strand_id
1 'polypeptide(L)'
;WDREGKRDENTTCWVRVSQGYAGANHGMQFMPLIGDEVIVDFLEGDPDKPIITGRVYNGNNMPRLKPENKVQNVIYTPYQHRLMLDDKGAHITLNTGGGEVLFMCDGDKGKSDHGNNIKISTADKHFMHMAEGKEMKGILISTLKDNMIALDDKEENITIQTTKGHIAVLDDKNKKIAITSTDGHSITINDKEKHITAVDKSGDNMFKIDISGKKLIISTKQGSIDILAPMGTITMKANQINAEAKMDVKVKGMNISQEAQMAVKVKGLNVTSEASMAQKVKGTMTNVEGGAMTTIKGALVKIN
;
A
#
# COMPACT_ATOMS: atom_id res chain seq x y z
N TRP A 1 60.71 26.11 15.76
CA TRP A 1 61.41 27.41 15.90
C TRP A 1 61.13 27.97 17.27
N ASP A 2 59.87 27.93 17.71
CA ASP A 2 59.54 28.05 19.13
C ASP A 2 60.07 26.83 19.92
N ARG A 3 60.75 27.11 21.03
CA ARG A 3 61.33 26.13 21.97
C ARG A 3 60.80 26.33 23.39
N GLU A 4 60.08 27.42 23.64
CA GLU A 4 59.60 27.83 24.97
C GLU A 4 58.09 27.59 25.10
N GLY A 5 57.35 27.61 23.99
CA GLY A 5 55.93 27.31 23.95
C GLY A 5 55.60 25.90 24.45
N LYS A 6 54.49 25.80 25.19
CA LYS A 6 54.03 24.56 25.83
C LYS A 6 53.10 23.71 24.95
N ARG A 7 52.79 24.18 23.74
CA ARG A 7 51.81 23.57 22.80
C ARG A 7 50.40 23.50 23.39
N ASP A 8 50.02 24.57 24.07
CA ASP A 8 48.73 24.79 24.70
C ASP A 8 48.04 26.05 24.11
N GLU A 9 46.90 26.43 24.66
CA GLU A 9 46.13 27.60 24.23
C GLU A 9 46.86 28.94 24.41
N ASN A 10 47.97 28.97 25.18
CA ASN A 10 48.76 30.17 25.43
C ASN A 10 50.00 30.27 24.54
N THR A 11 50.19 29.32 23.63
CA THR A 11 51.40 29.22 22.80
C THR A 11 51.44 30.30 21.71
N THR A 12 50.29 30.80 21.24
CA THR A 12 50.22 31.87 20.22
C THR A 12 49.03 32.80 20.48
N CYS A 13 48.96 33.91 19.73
CA CYS A 13 47.73 34.68 19.60
C CYS A 13 46.68 33.92 18.78
N TRP A 14 45.46 34.46 18.69
CA TRP A 14 44.44 33.99 17.76
C TRP A 14 44.82 34.34 16.32
N VAL A 15 44.82 33.33 15.46
CA VAL A 15 45.18 33.45 14.04
C VAL A 15 43.95 33.27 13.17
N ARG A 16 43.75 34.16 12.19
CA ARG A 16 42.64 34.04 11.23
C ARG A 16 42.89 32.89 10.26
N VAL A 17 41.80 32.28 9.79
CA VAL A 17 41.85 31.12 8.89
C VAL A 17 41.15 31.43 7.58
N SER A 18 41.87 31.31 6.47
CA SER A 18 41.30 31.39 5.12
C SER A 18 40.29 30.27 4.88
N GLN A 19 39.19 30.58 4.19
CA GLN A 19 38.11 29.66 3.86
C GLN A 19 37.89 29.61 2.35
N GLY A 20 37.31 28.51 1.85
CA GLY A 20 37.03 28.36 0.41
C GLY A 20 35.99 29.36 -0.12
N TYR A 21 35.07 29.80 0.74
CA TYR A 21 34.12 30.88 0.44
C TYR A 21 33.72 31.58 1.74
N ALA A 22 33.79 32.90 1.80
CA ALA A 22 33.45 33.67 2.99
C ALA A 22 32.76 34.99 2.62
N GLY A 23 31.60 35.25 3.20
CA GLY A 23 30.86 36.50 3.10
C GLY A 23 30.16 36.84 4.43
N ALA A 24 29.42 37.96 4.47
CA ALA A 24 28.68 38.36 5.65
C ALA A 24 27.57 37.34 5.97
N ASN A 25 27.76 36.53 7.02
CA ASN A 25 26.86 35.45 7.47
C ASN A 25 26.55 34.34 6.45
N HIS A 26 27.45 34.09 5.48
CA HIS A 26 27.35 32.94 4.57
C HIS A 26 28.75 32.50 4.10
N GLY A 27 28.89 31.24 3.70
CA GLY A 27 30.16 30.71 3.20
C GLY A 27 30.35 29.23 3.47
N MET A 28 31.58 28.76 3.28
CA MET A 28 32.06 27.44 3.66
C MET A 28 32.99 27.60 4.85
N GLN A 29 32.80 26.82 5.91
CA GLN A 29 33.63 26.91 7.11
C GLN A 29 34.15 25.54 7.52
N PHE A 30 35.47 25.35 7.43
CA PHE A 30 36.18 24.18 7.93
C PHE A 30 37.30 24.62 8.87
N MET A 31 37.09 24.39 10.15
CA MET A 31 38.04 24.76 11.20
C MET A 31 39.10 23.66 11.37
N PRO A 32 40.40 24.01 11.34
CA PRO A 32 41.45 23.08 11.76
C PRO A 32 41.22 22.61 13.20
N LEU A 33 41.49 21.34 13.47
CA LEU A 33 41.41 20.73 14.79
C LEU A 33 42.79 20.70 15.47
N ILE A 34 42.79 20.48 16.78
CA ILE A 34 44.03 20.28 17.52
C ILE A 34 44.77 19.08 16.94
N GLY A 35 46.01 19.30 16.49
CA GLY A 35 46.86 18.29 15.86
C GLY A 35 46.92 18.36 14.33
N ASP A 36 46.07 19.14 13.67
CA ASP A 36 46.14 19.36 12.22
C ASP A 36 47.37 20.21 11.85
N GLU A 37 47.97 19.93 10.70
CA GLU A 37 49.05 20.75 10.15
C GLU A 37 48.49 21.83 9.22
N VAL A 38 48.87 23.07 9.51
CA VAL A 38 48.41 24.27 8.80
C VAL A 38 49.58 25.02 8.18
N ILE A 39 49.33 25.66 7.04
CA ILE A 39 50.28 26.60 6.42
C ILE A 39 49.93 27.99 6.95
N VAL A 40 50.89 28.58 7.67
CA VAL A 40 50.82 29.96 8.16
C VAL A 40 51.62 30.84 7.23
N ASP A 41 50.98 31.89 6.73
CA ASP A 41 51.60 33.00 6.01
C ASP A 41 51.60 34.24 6.90
N PHE A 42 52.37 35.26 6.52
CA PHE A 42 52.58 36.47 7.30
C PHE A 42 52.25 37.68 6.44
N LEU A 43 51.27 38.48 6.87
CA LEU A 43 50.83 39.65 6.08
C LEU A 43 52.01 40.61 5.90
N GLU A 44 52.32 40.94 4.64
CA GLU A 44 53.49 41.78 4.27
C GLU A 44 54.85 41.20 4.73
N GLY A 45 54.90 39.90 5.05
CA GLY A 45 56.09 39.24 5.60
C GLY A 45 56.33 39.52 7.09
N ASP A 46 55.38 40.14 7.78
CA ASP A 46 55.49 40.49 9.20
C ASP A 46 55.20 39.28 10.11
N PRO A 47 56.20 38.74 10.85
CA PRO A 47 56.01 37.56 11.70
C PRO A 47 54.97 37.75 12.81
N ASP A 48 54.64 38.99 13.16
CA ASP A 48 53.64 39.31 14.18
C ASP A 48 52.20 39.36 13.63
N LYS A 49 52.01 39.19 12.31
CA LYS A 49 50.70 39.18 11.64
C LYS A 49 50.44 37.84 10.92
N PRO A 50 50.36 36.72 11.66
CA PRO A 50 50.10 35.43 11.06
C PRO A 50 48.68 35.33 10.49
N ILE A 51 48.53 34.56 9.42
CA ILE A 51 47.25 34.13 8.85
C ILE A 51 47.38 32.70 8.30
N ILE A 52 46.42 31.83 8.60
CA ILE A 52 46.41 30.47 8.05
C ILE A 52 45.83 30.51 6.63
N THR A 53 46.63 30.10 5.65
CA THR A 53 46.28 30.13 4.22
C THR A 53 46.03 28.74 3.63
N GLY A 54 46.49 27.69 4.30
CA GLY A 54 46.38 26.31 3.80
C GLY A 54 46.41 25.26 4.89
N ARG A 55 46.18 24.00 4.50
CA ARG A 55 46.28 22.80 5.34
C ARG A 55 46.96 21.73 4.51
N VAL A 56 47.73 20.86 5.16
CA VAL A 56 48.43 19.76 4.48
C VAL A 56 48.29 18.47 5.27
N TYR A 57 48.25 17.36 4.54
CA TYR A 57 48.41 16.04 5.14
C TYR A 57 49.89 15.74 5.38
N ASN A 58 50.18 14.90 6.35
CA ASN A 58 51.53 14.46 6.72
C ASN A 58 51.53 12.98 7.15
N GLY A 59 52.68 12.45 7.58
CA GLY A 59 52.82 11.04 7.96
C GLY A 59 51.94 10.59 9.14
N ASN A 60 51.51 11.52 10.00
CA ASN A 60 50.60 11.24 11.12
C ASN A 60 49.12 11.48 10.71
N ASN A 61 48.88 12.54 9.94
CA ASN A 61 47.57 12.93 9.44
C ASN A 61 47.52 12.61 7.94
N MET A 62 47.30 11.34 7.59
CA MET A 62 47.26 10.90 6.20
C MET A 62 45.91 11.19 5.54
N PRO A 63 45.87 11.46 4.22
CA PRO A 63 44.60 11.60 3.51
C PRO A 63 43.81 10.30 3.54
N ARG A 64 42.48 10.41 3.60
CA ARG A 64 41.60 9.22 3.58
C ARG A 64 41.62 8.51 2.23
N LEU A 65 41.64 9.26 1.13
CA LEU A 65 41.76 8.68 -0.20
C LEU A 65 43.22 8.31 -0.46
N LYS A 66 43.44 7.09 -0.91
CA LYS A 66 44.77 6.66 -1.33
C LYS A 66 45.05 7.16 -2.76
N PRO A 67 46.34 7.35 -3.13
CA PRO A 67 46.71 7.80 -4.47
C PRO A 67 46.19 6.95 -5.63
N GLU A 68 45.80 5.70 -5.38
CA GLU A 68 45.24 4.81 -6.41
C GLU A 68 43.80 5.21 -6.79
N ASN A 69 43.08 5.93 -5.91
CA ASN A 69 41.71 6.38 -6.13
C ASN A 69 41.66 7.78 -6.78
N LYS A 70 42.43 7.97 -7.87
CA LYS A 70 42.73 9.29 -8.47
C LYS A 70 41.52 10.13 -8.91
N VAL A 71 40.35 9.54 -9.00
CA VAL A 71 39.13 10.19 -9.51
C VAL A 71 37.98 10.17 -8.50
N GLN A 72 38.32 10.00 -7.22
CA GLN A 72 37.40 10.22 -6.11
C GLN A 72 37.68 11.59 -5.49
N ASN A 73 36.62 12.34 -5.21
CA ASN A 73 36.66 13.61 -4.50
C ASN A 73 35.80 13.49 -3.24
N VAL A 74 36.31 13.93 -2.10
CA VAL A 74 35.65 13.69 -0.82
C VAL A 74 35.71 14.89 0.12
N ILE A 75 34.57 15.21 0.75
CA ILE A 75 34.52 15.96 2.01
C ILE A 75 34.31 14.92 3.11
N TYR A 76 35.22 14.86 4.07
CA TYR A 76 35.16 13.90 5.16
C TYR A 76 35.39 14.59 6.50
N THR A 77 34.56 14.26 7.48
CA THR A 77 34.60 14.85 8.82
C THR A 77 35.14 13.84 9.85
N PRO A 78 35.63 14.29 11.02
CA PRO A 78 36.17 13.40 12.05
C PRO A 78 35.19 12.33 12.55
N TYR A 79 33.91 12.67 12.61
CA TYR A 79 32.83 11.73 12.97
C TYR A 79 32.29 10.95 11.78
N GLN A 80 33.10 10.80 10.73
CA GLN A 80 32.87 9.94 9.58
C GLN A 80 31.70 10.33 8.64
N HIS A 81 31.12 11.52 8.78
CA HIS A 81 30.24 12.05 7.74
C HIS A 81 31.03 12.32 6.46
N ARG A 82 30.43 12.00 5.31
CA ARG A 82 31.08 12.05 4.00
C ARG A 82 30.15 12.55 2.91
N LEU A 83 30.64 13.45 2.06
CA LEU A 83 30.15 13.65 0.68
C LEU A 83 31.23 13.14 -0.28
N MET A 84 30.89 12.27 -1.22
CA MET A 84 31.81 11.66 -2.17
C MET A 84 31.30 11.79 -3.60
N LEU A 85 32.18 12.18 -4.52
CA LEU A 85 31.99 12.17 -5.97
C LEU A 85 33.00 11.17 -6.54
N ASP A 86 32.54 10.08 -7.16
CA ASP A 86 33.41 9.06 -7.77
C ASP A 86 33.18 9.00 -9.28
N ASP A 87 34.11 9.56 -10.06
CA ASP A 87 33.97 9.63 -11.52
C ASP A 87 34.15 8.26 -12.19
N LYS A 88 35.00 7.39 -11.62
CA LYS A 88 35.21 6.02 -12.17
C LYS A 88 34.01 5.14 -11.89
N GLY A 89 33.45 5.26 -10.69
CA GLY A 89 32.25 4.55 -10.29
C GLY A 89 30.95 5.18 -10.76
N ALA A 90 31.00 6.38 -11.37
CA ALA A 90 29.87 7.17 -11.83
C ALA A 90 28.77 7.35 -10.77
N HIS A 91 29.15 7.62 -9.52
CA HIS A 91 28.20 7.78 -8.43
C HIS A 91 28.58 8.89 -7.44
N ILE A 92 27.54 9.40 -6.78
CA ILE A 92 27.61 10.41 -5.72
C ILE A 92 27.04 9.79 -4.45
N THR A 93 27.68 10.04 -3.30
CA THR A 93 27.21 9.52 -2.02
C THR A 93 27.33 10.57 -0.92
N LEU A 94 26.25 10.76 -0.16
CA LEU A 94 26.25 11.45 1.12
C LEU A 94 25.94 10.44 2.21
N ASN A 95 26.80 10.35 3.21
CA ASN A 95 26.60 9.40 4.32
C ASN A 95 27.01 9.99 5.66
N THR A 96 26.32 9.57 6.71
CA THR A 96 26.69 9.89 8.08
C THR A 96 27.70 8.86 8.60
N GLY A 97 28.33 9.15 9.75
CA GLY A 97 29.08 8.12 10.49
C GLY A 97 28.19 7.04 11.11
N GLY A 98 26.89 7.32 11.31
CA GLY A 98 25.91 6.39 11.85
C GLY A 98 25.43 5.33 10.86
N GLY A 99 25.63 5.55 9.55
CA GLY A 99 25.29 4.58 8.50
C GLY A 99 24.09 4.96 7.63
N GLU A 100 23.54 6.16 7.77
CA GLU A 100 22.59 6.71 6.80
C GLU A 100 23.29 7.02 5.48
N VAL A 101 22.61 6.78 4.36
CA VAL A 101 23.14 6.96 3.01
C VAL A 101 22.10 7.59 2.09
N LEU A 102 22.50 8.62 1.36
CA LEU A 102 21.91 9.06 0.09
C LEU A 102 22.91 8.72 -1.02
N PHE A 103 22.47 7.96 -2.01
CA PHE A 103 23.28 7.43 -3.09
C PHE A 103 22.62 7.74 -4.43
N MET A 104 23.42 8.15 -5.41
CA MET A 104 23.00 8.41 -6.79
C MET A 104 24.03 7.81 -7.72
N CYS A 105 23.61 7.07 -8.74
CA CYS A 105 24.52 6.38 -9.65
C CYS A 105 23.99 6.38 -11.08
N ASP A 106 24.90 6.62 -12.03
CA ASP A 106 24.68 6.40 -13.46
C ASP A 106 25.09 4.96 -13.81
N GLY A 107 24.24 4.01 -13.47
CA GLY A 107 24.47 2.61 -13.82
C GLY A 107 24.17 2.33 -15.30
N ASP A 108 24.97 1.48 -15.93
CA ASP A 108 24.74 1.04 -17.32
C ASP A 108 23.35 0.39 -17.47
N LYS A 109 22.46 1.09 -18.18
CA LYS A 109 21.09 0.70 -18.52
C LYS A 109 21.14 -0.51 -19.47
N GLY A 110 21.16 -1.70 -18.90
CA GLY A 110 21.24 -2.96 -19.65
C GLY A 110 22.30 -3.93 -19.16
N LYS A 111 23.16 -3.54 -18.21
CA LYS A 111 24.10 -4.46 -17.54
C LYS A 111 23.86 -4.59 -16.05
N SER A 112 23.49 -3.50 -15.37
CA SER A 112 23.28 -3.48 -13.92
C SER A 112 21.84 -3.79 -13.54
N ASP A 113 21.66 -4.34 -12.33
CA ASP A 113 20.36 -4.71 -11.78
C ASP A 113 19.44 -3.49 -11.61
N HIS A 114 20.04 -2.33 -11.28
CA HIS A 114 19.32 -1.10 -10.92
C HIS A 114 19.58 0.09 -11.86
N GLY A 115 20.45 -0.05 -12.89
CA GLY A 115 20.71 1.01 -13.88
C GLY A 115 21.02 2.36 -13.24
N ASN A 116 20.48 3.43 -13.82
CA ASN A 116 20.47 4.74 -13.18
C ASN A 116 19.55 4.69 -11.96
N ASN A 117 20.08 5.05 -10.80
CA ASN A 117 19.32 4.93 -9.56
C ASN A 117 19.64 6.01 -8.53
N ILE A 118 18.65 6.27 -7.68
CA ILE A 118 18.74 7.10 -6.48
C ILE A 118 18.22 6.28 -5.32
N LYS A 119 19.01 6.18 -4.25
CA LYS A 119 18.67 5.41 -3.06
C LYS A 119 18.89 6.23 -1.80
N ILE A 120 17.92 6.20 -0.90
CA ILE A 120 18.04 6.69 0.48
C ILE A 120 17.91 5.47 1.38
N SER A 121 18.83 5.30 2.32
CA SER A 121 18.77 4.23 3.31
C SER A 121 19.20 4.69 4.69
N THR A 122 18.54 4.14 5.70
CA THR A 122 18.91 4.29 7.11
C THR A 122 19.87 3.17 7.52
N ALA A 123 20.62 3.37 8.62
CA ALA A 123 21.41 2.31 9.23
C ALA A 123 20.53 1.11 9.64
N ASP A 124 19.29 1.38 10.05
CA ASP A 124 18.29 0.38 10.44
C ASP A 124 17.55 -0.26 9.24
N LYS A 125 18.11 -0.17 8.03
CA LYS A 125 17.66 -0.86 6.80
C LYS A 125 16.26 -0.50 6.28
N HIS A 126 15.73 0.67 6.63
CA HIS A 126 14.66 1.28 5.85
C HIS A 126 15.23 1.93 4.59
N PHE A 127 14.53 1.83 3.45
CA PHE A 127 15.00 2.46 2.22
C PHE A 127 13.89 2.98 1.30
N MET A 128 14.26 3.98 0.49
CA MET A 128 13.54 4.44 -0.69
C MET A 128 14.50 4.31 -1.88
N HIS A 129 14.04 3.72 -2.97
CA HIS A 129 14.86 3.41 -4.15
C HIS A 129 14.09 3.76 -5.42
N MET A 130 14.70 4.55 -6.30
CA MET A 130 14.19 4.86 -7.64
C MET A 130 15.22 4.31 -8.62
N ALA A 131 14.82 3.45 -9.56
CA ALA A 131 15.76 2.75 -10.43
C ALA A 131 15.16 2.43 -11.80
N GLU A 132 16.01 2.38 -12.83
CA GLU A 132 15.68 1.92 -14.19
C GLU A 132 16.74 0.93 -14.68
N GLY A 133 16.62 -0.32 -14.23
CA GLY A 133 17.54 -1.43 -14.49
C GLY A 133 16.85 -2.71 -14.94
N LYS A 134 17.56 -3.84 -14.86
CA LYS A 134 17.04 -5.16 -15.24
C LYS A 134 16.04 -5.72 -14.22
N GLU A 135 16.38 -5.57 -12.94
CA GLU A 135 15.63 -6.12 -11.82
C GLU A 135 14.54 -5.15 -11.37
N MET A 136 14.79 -3.85 -11.44
CA MET A 136 13.87 -2.82 -10.97
C MET A 136 13.66 -1.72 -12.01
N LYS A 137 12.39 -1.42 -12.30
CA LYS A 137 11.97 -0.27 -13.10
C LYS A 137 10.85 0.45 -12.36
N GLY A 138 11.15 1.59 -11.76
CA GLY A 138 10.19 2.38 -11.00
C GLY A 138 10.69 2.75 -9.60
N ILE A 139 9.80 2.71 -8.61
CA ILE A 139 10.02 3.23 -7.26
C ILE A 139 9.64 2.19 -6.20
N LEU A 140 10.50 2.00 -5.19
CA LEU A 140 10.26 1.13 -4.05
C LEU A 140 10.54 1.88 -2.75
N ILE A 141 9.57 1.86 -1.85
CA ILE A 141 9.73 2.26 -0.45
C ILE A 141 9.57 0.99 0.38
N SER A 142 10.51 0.72 1.28
CA SER A 142 10.39 -0.43 2.17
C SER A 142 10.96 -0.16 3.56
N THR A 143 10.51 -0.97 4.50
CA THR A 143 10.97 -0.96 5.89
C THR A 143 11.84 -2.17 6.19
N LEU A 144 12.57 -2.15 7.31
CA LEU A 144 13.33 -3.31 7.82
C LEU A 144 12.53 -4.62 7.85
N LYS A 145 11.22 -4.54 8.06
CA LYS A 145 10.32 -5.69 8.13
C LYS A 145 9.52 -5.89 6.85
N ASP A 146 9.95 -5.37 5.72
CA ASP A 146 9.31 -5.61 4.42
C ASP A 146 7.86 -5.12 4.28
N ASN A 147 7.42 -4.15 5.12
CA ASN A 147 6.30 -3.31 4.67
C ASN A 147 6.80 -2.48 3.49
N MET A 148 6.04 -2.47 2.39
CA MET A 148 6.49 -1.91 1.13
C MET A 148 5.38 -1.19 0.36
N ILE A 149 5.80 -0.19 -0.41
CA ILE A 149 5.03 0.44 -1.48
C ILE A 149 5.91 0.38 -2.73
N ALA A 150 5.40 -0.20 -3.82
CA ALA A 150 6.11 -0.33 -5.08
C ALA A 150 5.29 0.27 -6.22
N LEU A 151 5.92 1.09 -7.07
CA LEU A 151 5.42 1.55 -8.36
C LEU A 151 6.31 0.86 -9.39
N ASP A 152 5.78 -0.13 -10.10
CA ASP A 152 6.53 -1.04 -10.96
C ASP A 152 6.13 -0.84 -12.43
N ASP A 153 7.01 -0.22 -13.20
CA ASP A 153 6.81 0.03 -14.63
C ASP A 153 7.06 -1.23 -15.49
N LYS A 154 7.75 -2.25 -14.94
CA LYS A 154 8.00 -3.53 -15.63
C LYS A 154 6.77 -4.42 -15.59
N GLU A 155 6.11 -4.48 -14.44
CA GLU A 155 4.85 -5.22 -14.27
C GLU A 155 3.60 -4.38 -14.50
N GLU A 156 3.76 -3.08 -14.77
CA GLU A 156 2.70 -2.10 -14.98
C GLU A 156 1.69 -2.10 -13.81
N ASN A 157 2.21 -2.04 -12.59
CA ASN A 157 1.38 -2.09 -11.38
C ASN A 157 1.87 -1.19 -10.23
N ILE A 158 0.97 -0.95 -9.29
CA ILE A 158 1.27 -0.33 -7.99
C ILE A 158 0.86 -1.31 -6.90
N THR A 159 1.78 -1.60 -5.98
CA THR A 159 1.57 -2.56 -4.89
C THR A 159 1.83 -1.91 -3.53
N ILE A 160 0.93 -2.15 -2.57
CA ILE A 160 1.13 -1.87 -1.15
C ILE A 160 1.05 -3.20 -0.41
N GLN A 161 2.10 -3.56 0.32
CA GLN A 161 2.16 -4.82 1.05
C GLN A 161 2.65 -4.61 2.48
N THR A 162 2.01 -5.31 3.42
CA THR A 162 2.43 -5.35 4.82
C THR A 162 3.32 -6.58 5.08
N THR A 163 4.16 -6.52 6.11
CA THR A 163 5.04 -7.63 6.53
C THR A 163 4.33 -8.97 6.67
N LYS A 164 3.07 -8.95 7.13
CA LYS A 164 2.32 -10.17 7.42
C LYS A 164 1.51 -10.69 6.22
N GLY A 165 1.47 -9.96 5.10
CA GLY A 165 0.87 -10.43 3.85
C GLY A 165 -0.47 -9.80 3.44
N HIS A 166 -0.94 -8.72 4.09
CA HIS A 166 -2.00 -7.89 3.47
C HIS A 166 -1.43 -7.20 2.23
N ILE A 167 -2.15 -7.23 1.13
CA ILE A 167 -1.72 -6.68 -0.17
C ILE A 167 -2.85 -5.86 -0.79
N ALA A 168 -2.53 -4.71 -1.37
CA ALA A 168 -3.39 -3.96 -2.29
C ALA A 168 -2.62 -3.73 -3.60
N VAL A 169 -3.25 -4.00 -4.75
CA VAL A 169 -2.63 -3.90 -6.09
C VAL A 169 -3.54 -3.14 -7.04
N LEU A 170 -2.97 -2.20 -7.80
CA LEU A 170 -3.52 -1.62 -9.03
C LEU A 170 -2.69 -2.19 -10.20
N ASP A 171 -3.27 -3.03 -11.03
CA ASP A 171 -2.57 -3.83 -12.05
C ASP A 171 -3.15 -3.53 -13.44
N ASP A 172 -2.47 -2.67 -14.21
CA ASP A 172 -2.94 -2.25 -15.53
C ASP A 172 -2.75 -3.36 -16.57
N LYS A 173 -1.65 -4.13 -16.46
CA LYS A 173 -1.35 -5.28 -17.32
C LYS A 173 -2.48 -6.31 -17.33
N ASN A 174 -3.05 -6.61 -16.17
CA ASN A 174 -4.18 -7.51 -16.02
C ASN A 174 -5.54 -6.81 -15.95
N LYS A 175 -5.58 -5.48 -16.00
CA LYS A 175 -6.77 -4.64 -15.88
C LYS A 175 -7.57 -4.97 -14.62
N LYS A 176 -6.88 -5.00 -13.47
CA LYS A 176 -7.38 -5.49 -12.20
C LYS A 176 -6.99 -4.57 -11.06
N ILE A 177 -7.92 -4.35 -10.15
CA ILE A 177 -7.68 -3.74 -8.83
C ILE A 177 -8.04 -4.79 -7.78
N ALA A 178 -7.17 -5.03 -6.80
CA ALA A 178 -7.46 -6.01 -5.75
C ALA A 178 -6.91 -5.60 -4.39
N ILE A 179 -7.65 -5.96 -3.34
CA ILE A 179 -7.20 -5.92 -1.95
C ILE A 179 -7.37 -7.32 -1.39
N THR A 180 -6.31 -7.88 -0.82
CA THR A 180 -6.26 -9.23 -0.27
C THR A 180 -5.76 -9.19 1.16
N SER A 181 -6.51 -9.81 2.06
CA SER A 181 -6.11 -10.02 3.46
C SER A 181 -5.04 -11.12 3.58
N THR A 182 -4.32 -11.15 4.71
CA THR A 182 -3.34 -12.21 5.02
C THR A 182 -3.93 -13.61 4.95
N ASP A 183 -5.21 -13.74 5.29
CA ASP A 183 -5.89 -15.04 5.32
C ASP A 183 -6.44 -15.43 3.95
N GLY A 184 -6.37 -14.55 2.95
CA GLY A 184 -6.73 -14.81 1.56
C GLY A 184 -8.13 -14.35 1.15
N HIS A 185 -8.90 -13.70 2.04
CA HIS A 185 -10.13 -13.01 1.63
C HIS A 185 -9.77 -11.82 0.74
N SER A 186 -10.58 -11.54 -0.29
CA SER A 186 -10.26 -10.53 -1.29
C SER A 186 -11.46 -9.71 -1.74
N ILE A 187 -11.19 -8.48 -2.17
CA ILE A 187 -12.10 -7.63 -2.94
C ILE A 187 -11.39 -7.31 -4.25
N THR A 188 -12.06 -7.49 -5.39
CA THR A 188 -11.47 -7.34 -6.72
C THR A 188 -12.40 -6.61 -7.67
N ILE A 189 -11.87 -5.67 -8.45
CA ILE A 189 -12.47 -5.14 -9.69
C ILE A 189 -11.63 -5.71 -10.84
N ASN A 190 -12.25 -6.43 -11.77
CA ASN A 190 -11.55 -7.08 -12.88
C ASN A 190 -12.23 -6.74 -14.21
N ASP A 191 -11.60 -5.86 -14.99
CA ASP A 191 -12.10 -5.41 -16.28
C ASP A 191 -11.85 -6.41 -17.41
N LYS A 192 -10.91 -7.35 -17.23
CA LYS A 192 -10.66 -8.44 -18.17
C LYS A 192 -11.74 -9.51 -18.09
N GLU A 193 -12.10 -9.92 -16.87
CA GLU A 193 -13.17 -10.89 -16.60
C GLU A 193 -14.56 -10.26 -16.45
N LYS A 194 -14.64 -8.92 -16.47
CA LYS A 194 -15.88 -8.14 -16.41
C LYS A 194 -16.71 -8.43 -15.16
N HIS A 195 -16.08 -8.36 -13.99
CA HIS A 195 -16.80 -8.47 -12.72
C HIS A 195 -16.16 -7.64 -11.59
N ILE A 196 -16.96 -7.41 -10.55
CA ILE A 196 -16.51 -6.91 -9.26
C ILE A 196 -16.89 -7.96 -8.21
N THR A 197 -15.97 -8.36 -7.35
CA THR A 197 -16.19 -9.42 -6.36
C THR A 197 -15.69 -9.04 -4.97
N ALA A 198 -16.36 -9.57 -3.95
CA ALA A 198 -15.82 -9.74 -2.61
C ALA A 198 -15.99 -11.23 -2.24
N VAL A 199 -14.89 -11.89 -1.92
CA VAL A 199 -14.82 -13.35 -1.79
C VAL A 199 -13.98 -13.74 -0.59
N ASP A 200 -14.40 -14.77 0.12
CA ASP A 200 -13.56 -15.40 1.13
C ASP A 200 -12.43 -16.24 0.53
N LYS A 201 -11.51 -16.72 1.38
CA LYS A 201 -10.35 -17.52 0.94
C LYS A 201 -10.76 -18.75 0.12
N SER A 202 -11.83 -19.44 0.53
CA SER A 202 -12.23 -20.69 -0.11
C SER A 202 -13.00 -20.48 -1.41
N GLY A 203 -13.52 -19.28 -1.66
CA GLY A 203 -14.40 -19.03 -2.80
C GLY A 203 -15.84 -19.44 -2.56
N ASP A 204 -16.17 -19.91 -1.35
CA ASP A 204 -17.47 -20.46 -1.03
C ASP A 204 -18.50 -19.38 -0.70
N ASN A 205 -18.04 -18.22 -0.19
CA ASN A 205 -18.89 -17.09 0.15
C ASN A 205 -18.53 -15.90 -0.74
N MET A 206 -19.49 -15.42 -1.53
CA MET A 206 -19.24 -14.46 -2.60
C MET A 206 -20.35 -13.42 -2.73
N PHE A 207 -19.93 -12.17 -2.87
CA PHE A 207 -20.70 -11.10 -3.48
C PHE A 207 -20.09 -10.78 -4.84
N LYS A 208 -20.88 -10.77 -5.93
CA LYS A 208 -20.40 -10.53 -7.29
C LYS A 208 -21.34 -9.66 -8.10
N ILE A 209 -20.81 -8.60 -8.70
CA ILE A 209 -21.41 -7.89 -9.83
C ILE A 209 -20.83 -8.50 -11.11
N ASP A 210 -21.62 -9.31 -11.79
CA ASP A 210 -21.29 -9.89 -13.09
C ASP A 210 -21.72 -8.93 -14.20
N ILE A 211 -20.75 -8.21 -14.76
CA ILE A 211 -21.00 -7.17 -15.76
C ILE A 211 -21.35 -7.81 -17.11
N SER A 212 -20.66 -8.90 -17.49
CA SER A 212 -20.96 -9.65 -18.72
C SER A 212 -22.36 -10.25 -18.69
N GLY A 213 -22.72 -10.87 -17.56
CA GLY A 213 -24.04 -11.48 -17.35
C GLY A 213 -25.15 -10.49 -17.01
N LYS A 214 -24.82 -9.22 -16.72
CA LYS A 214 -25.73 -8.17 -16.22
C LYS A 214 -26.48 -8.60 -14.95
N LYS A 215 -25.77 -9.19 -13.99
CA LYS A 215 -26.35 -9.78 -12.77
C LYS A 215 -25.63 -9.31 -11.51
N LEU A 216 -26.39 -9.18 -10.43
CA LEU A 216 -25.86 -9.14 -9.07
C LEU A 216 -26.08 -10.53 -8.44
N ILE A 217 -25.06 -11.08 -7.81
CA ILE A 217 -25.06 -12.43 -7.23
C ILE A 217 -24.55 -12.36 -5.79
N ILE A 218 -25.28 -12.99 -4.87
CA ILE A 218 -24.87 -13.23 -3.49
C ILE A 218 -25.04 -14.72 -3.25
N SER A 219 -23.98 -15.43 -2.89
CA SER A 219 -23.99 -16.88 -2.77
C SER A 219 -23.11 -17.38 -1.63
N THR A 220 -23.56 -18.45 -1.00
CA THR A 220 -22.80 -19.25 -0.03
C THR A 220 -22.92 -20.74 -0.41
N LYS A 221 -21.84 -21.52 -0.27
CA LYS A 221 -21.88 -22.95 -0.62
C LYS A 221 -22.53 -23.83 0.44
N GLN A 222 -22.24 -23.55 1.71
CA GLN A 222 -22.74 -24.33 2.87
C GLN A 222 -23.36 -23.44 3.96
N GLY A 223 -23.32 -22.12 3.79
CA GLY A 223 -23.81 -21.15 4.77
C GLY A 223 -25.26 -20.70 4.55
N SER A 224 -25.71 -19.76 5.37
CA SER A 224 -26.97 -19.03 5.19
C SER A 224 -26.73 -17.65 4.56
N ILE A 225 -27.80 -17.03 4.06
CA ILE A 225 -27.84 -15.62 3.68
C ILE A 225 -28.97 -14.99 4.47
N ASP A 226 -28.63 -14.08 5.38
CA ASP A 226 -29.60 -13.34 6.19
C ASP A 226 -29.80 -11.93 5.62
N ILE A 227 -31.06 -11.51 5.47
CA ILE A 227 -31.43 -10.16 5.03
C ILE A 227 -32.30 -9.53 6.11
N LEU A 228 -31.70 -8.66 6.93
CA LEU A 228 -32.32 -8.14 8.15
C LEU A 228 -32.57 -6.63 8.04
N ALA A 229 -33.79 -6.21 8.34
CA ALA A 229 -34.17 -4.80 8.47
C ALA A 229 -35.08 -4.64 9.72
N PRO A 230 -34.54 -4.75 10.95
CA PRO A 230 -35.33 -4.93 12.17
C PRO A 230 -36.34 -3.81 12.48
N MET A 231 -36.07 -2.61 11.98
CA MET A 231 -36.98 -1.45 12.06
C MET A 231 -37.33 -0.87 10.68
N GLY A 232 -36.92 -1.56 9.61
CA GLY A 232 -37.02 -1.08 8.23
C GLY A 232 -37.93 -1.96 7.37
N THR A 233 -38.06 -1.59 6.11
CA THR A 233 -38.83 -2.33 5.12
C THR A 233 -37.91 -2.92 4.05
N ILE A 234 -38.13 -4.18 3.68
CA ILE A 234 -37.51 -4.79 2.50
C ILE A 234 -38.55 -4.78 1.37
N THR A 235 -38.23 -4.17 0.23
CA THR A 235 -39.12 -4.06 -0.94
C THR A 235 -38.49 -4.74 -2.15
N MET A 236 -39.28 -5.56 -2.86
CA MET A 236 -38.86 -6.23 -4.09
C MET A 236 -39.79 -5.83 -5.25
N LYS A 237 -39.25 -5.20 -6.28
CA LYS A 237 -39.97 -4.83 -7.51
C LYS A 237 -39.18 -5.31 -8.71
N ALA A 238 -39.79 -6.13 -9.55
CA ALA A 238 -39.18 -6.70 -10.76
C ALA A 238 -40.26 -7.08 -11.77
N ASN A 239 -39.87 -7.35 -13.02
CA ASN A 239 -40.78 -7.92 -14.02
C ASN A 239 -41.26 -9.34 -13.62
N GLN A 240 -40.38 -10.11 -12.97
CA GLN A 240 -40.67 -11.45 -12.48
C GLN A 240 -39.88 -11.72 -11.18
N ILE A 241 -40.50 -12.44 -10.26
CA ILE A 241 -39.86 -12.94 -9.03
C ILE A 241 -40.06 -14.46 -8.99
N ASN A 242 -38.96 -15.22 -8.90
CA ASN A 242 -38.95 -16.67 -8.72
C ASN A 242 -38.41 -17.00 -7.33
N ALA A 243 -39.12 -17.84 -6.58
CA ALA A 243 -38.71 -18.29 -5.25
C ALA A 243 -38.82 -19.82 -5.19
N GLU A 244 -37.69 -20.49 -5.03
CA GLU A 244 -37.57 -21.95 -5.06
C GLU A 244 -36.77 -22.44 -3.86
N ALA A 245 -37.24 -23.50 -3.20
CA ALA A 245 -36.52 -24.20 -2.13
C ALA A 245 -36.70 -25.71 -2.28
N LYS A 246 -35.65 -26.47 -1.96
CA LYS A 246 -35.72 -27.95 -1.91
C LYS A 246 -36.46 -28.46 -0.67
N MET A 247 -36.47 -27.67 0.39
CA MET A 247 -37.20 -27.93 1.63
C MET A 247 -38.31 -26.88 1.79
N ASP A 248 -38.57 -26.44 3.02
CA ASP A 248 -39.67 -25.51 3.30
C ASP A 248 -39.42 -24.09 2.79
N VAL A 249 -40.48 -23.45 2.33
CA VAL A 249 -40.61 -21.99 2.29
C VAL A 249 -41.58 -21.57 3.40
N LYS A 250 -41.11 -20.82 4.39
CA LYS A 250 -41.92 -20.34 5.52
C LYS A 250 -42.18 -18.84 5.38
N VAL A 251 -43.46 -18.44 5.36
CA VAL A 251 -43.89 -17.03 5.32
C VAL A 251 -44.72 -16.74 6.56
N LYS A 252 -44.26 -15.80 7.39
CA LYS A 252 -44.92 -15.39 8.64
C LYS A 252 -44.90 -13.87 8.74
N GLY A 253 -45.99 -13.31 9.25
CA GLY A 253 -46.14 -11.88 9.52
C GLY A 253 -47.48 -11.64 10.19
N MET A 254 -47.70 -10.43 10.72
CA MET A 254 -49.02 -10.05 11.26
C MET A 254 -50.10 -10.15 10.19
N ASN A 255 -49.77 -9.74 8.96
CA ASN A 255 -50.63 -9.85 7.78
C ASN A 255 -49.83 -10.41 6.59
N ILE A 256 -50.49 -11.21 5.76
CA ILE A 256 -49.98 -11.65 4.45
C ILE A 256 -51.06 -11.28 3.42
N SER A 257 -50.72 -10.43 2.45
CA SER A 257 -51.62 -10.03 1.36
C SER A 257 -51.12 -10.60 0.03
N GLN A 258 -52.02 -11.19 -0.75
CA GLN A 258 -51.73 -11.73 -2.08
C GLN A 258 -52.76 -11.20 -3.07
N GLU A 259 -52.29 -10.46 -4.07
CA GLU A 259 -53.12 -9.89 -5.13
C GLU A 259 -52.49 -10.20 -6.48
N ALA A 260 -53.26 -10.80 -7.38
CA ALA A 260 -52.83 -11.10 -8.75
C ALA A 260 -53.92 -10.67 -9.73
N GLN A 261 -53.53 -10.02 -10.83
CA GLN A 261 -54.48 -9.54 -11.84
C GLN A 261 -55.19 -10.66 -12.60
N MET A 262 -54.52 -11.81 -12.78
CA MET A 262 -55.07 -12.94 -13.53
C MET A 262 -55.46 -14.10 -12.62
N ALA A 263 -54.50 -14.68 -11.90
CA ALA A 263 -54.77 -15.85 -11.06
C ALA A 263 -53.71 -16.02 -9.96
N VAL A 264 -54.15 -16.54 -8.82
CA VAL A 264 -53.29 -17.16 -7.80
C VAL A 264 -53.48 -18.68 -7.91
N LYS A 265 -52.40 -19.43 -8.10
CA LYS A 265 -52.43 -20.91 -8.22
C LYS A 265 -51.70 -21.53 -7.03
N VAL A 266 -52.39 -22.39 -6.29
CA VAL A 266 -51.82 -23.16 -5.17
C VAL A 266 -51.96 -24.64 -5.49
N LYS A 267 -50.83 -25.35 -5.53
CA LYS A 267 -50.77 -26.79 -5.81
C LYS A 267 -49.81 -27.45 -4.83
N GLY A 268 -50.17 -28.62 -4.35
CA GLY A 268 -49.36 -29.46 -3.49
C GLY A 268 -50.03 -30.83 -3.38
N LEU A 269 -49.30 -31.83 -2.88
CA LEU A 269 -49.91 -33.12 -2.54
C LEU A 269 -51.02 -32.93 -1.51
N ASN A 270 -50.79 -32.03 -0.55
CA ASN A 270 -51.78 -31.57 0.42
C ASN A 270 -51.80 -30.04 0.44
N VAL A 271 -52.99 -29.46 0.53
CA VAL A 271 -53.20 -28.02 0.74
C VAL A 271 -54.17 -27.86 1.90
N THR A 272 -53.72 -27.20 2.97
CA THR A 272 -54.54 -26.92 4.16
C THR A 272 -54.78 -25.42 4.27
N SER A 273 -56.02 -25.01 4.53
CA SER A 273 -56.41 -23.63 4.80
C SER A 273 -57.29 -23.60 6.03
N GLU A 274 -56.83 -22.94 7.08
CA GLU A 274 -57.47 -22.87 8.38
C GLU A 274 -57.57 -21.42 8.83
N ALA A 275 -58.72 -21.03 9.39
CA ALA A 275 -58.92 -19.73 9.99
C ALA A 275 -59.65 -19.89 11.33
N SER A 276 -59.12 -19.30 12.40
CA SER A 276 -59.69 -19.43 13.75
C SER A 276 -61.02 -18.69 13.93
N MET A 277 -61.22 -17.58 13.21
CA MET A 277 -62.47 -16.80 13.27
C MET A 277 -63.37 -17.08 12.07
N ALA A 278 -62.89 -16.78 10.86
CA ALA A 278 -63.66 -16.97 9.64
C ALA A 278 -62.75 -17.09 8.44
N GLN A 279 -63.10 -17.98 7.52
CA GLN A 279 -62.53 -18.05 6.18
C GLN A 279 -63.58 -17.60 5.18
N LYS A 280 -63.28 -16.57 4.38
CA LYS A 280 -64.20 -16.04 3.37
C LYS A 280 -63.68 -16.34 1.97
N VAL A 281 -64.45 -17.09 1.20
CA VAL A 281 -64.19 -17.37 -0.21
C VAL A 281 -65.33 -16.75 -1.01
N LYS A 282 -65.01 -15.79 -1.91
CA LYS A 282 -66.00 -15.08 -2.72
C LYS A 282 -65.48 -14.96 -4.15
N GLY A 283 -66.32 -15.31 -5.11
CA GLY A 283 -66.12 -15.08 -6.53
C GLY A 283 -67.48 -14.99 -7.22
N THR A 284 -67.52 -14.49 -8.45
CA THR A 284 -68.71 -14.61 -9.33
C THR A 284 -69.12 -16.07 -9.52
N MET A 285 -68.13 -16.96 -9.59
CA MET A 285 -68.28 -18.40 -9.57
C MET A 285 -67.22 -18.99 -8.65
N THR A 286 -67.60 -19.94 -7.80
CA THR A 286 -66.68 -20.69 -6.94
C THR A 286 -66.93 -22.17 -7.16
N ASN A 287 -65.91 -22.91 -7.58
CA ASN A 287 -66.03 -24.33 -7.85
C ASN A 287 -65.22 -25.14 -6.82
N VAL A 288 -65.81 -26.22 -6.29
CA VAL A 288 -65.18 -27.08 -5.29
C VAL A 288 -65.42 -28.53 -5.69
N GLU A 289 -64.36 -29.19 -6.17
CA GLU A 289 -64.42 -30.54 -6.73
C GLU A 289 -63.40 -31.45 -6.04
N GLY A 290 -63.85 -32.65 -5.66
CA GLY A 290 -63.00 -33.72 -5.15
C GLY A 290 -63.02 -34.86 -6.14
N GLY A 291 -61.85 -35.34 -6.57
CA GLY A 291 -61.76 -36.43 -7.56
C GLY A 291 -62.39 -37.75 -7.09
N ALA A 292 -62.37 -38.01 -5.78
CA ALA A 292 -63.04 -39.16 -5.17
C ALA A 292 -64.22 -38.75 -4.28
N MET A 293 -64.03 -37.74 -3.43
CA MET A 293 -65.06 -37.26 -2.49
C MET A 293 -64.82 -35.79 -2.13
N THR A 294 -65.89 -34.99 -2.13
CA THR A 294 -65.92 -33.67 -1.49
C THR A 294 -66.68 -33.79 -0.18
N THR A 295 -66.07 -33.41 0.94
CA THR A 295 -66.72 -33.43 2.27
C THR A 295 -66.88 -32.01 2.80
N ILE A 296 -68.10 -31.62 3.15
CA ILE A 296 -68.42 -30.34 3.81
C ILE A 296 -69.06 -30.67 5.16
N LYS A 297 -68.47 -30.18 6.25
CA LYS A 297 -68.95 -30.41 7.62
C LYS A 297 -69.14 -29.09 8.35
N GLY A 298 -70.24 -28.96 9.08
CA GLY A 298 -70.54 -27.83 9.94
C GLY A 298 -71.81 -28.11 10.75
N ALA A 299 -71.98 -27.45 11.89
CA ALA A 299 -73.21 -27.53 12.67
C ALA A 299 -74.44 -27.03 11.87
N LEU A 300 -74.22 -26.07 10.97
CA LEU A 300 -75.19 -25.59 10.00
C LEU A 300 -74.48 -25.40 8.65
N VAL A 301 -74.98 -26.05 7.61
CA VAL A 301 -74.55 -25.82 6.21
C VAL A 301 -75.76 -25.29 5.45
N LYS A 302 -75.67 -24.06 4.94
CA LYS A 302 -76.73 -23.43 4.15
C LYS A 302 -76.36 -23.46 2.68
N ILE A 303 -77.16 -24.15 1.88
CA ILE A 303 -77.07 -24.17 0.41
C ILE A 303 -78.33 -23.45 -0.08
N ASN A 304 -78.18 -22.36 -0.82
CA ASN A 304 -79.28 -21.62 -1.43
C ASN A 304 -79.09 -21.59 -2.94
#